data_AF-A0A7S1EWU6-F1
#
_entry.id   AF-A0A7S1EWU6-F1
#
_cell.length_a   1.000
_cell.length_b   1.000
_cell.length_c   1.000
_cell.angle_alpha   90.00
_cell.angle_beta   90.00
_cell.angle_gamma   90.00
#
_symmetry.space_group_name_H-M   'P 1'
#
loop_
_entity.id
_entity.type
_entity.pdbx_description
1 polymer ?
#
loop_
_entity_poly.entity_id
_entity_poly.type
_entity_poly.pdbx_seq_one_letter_code
_entity_poly.pdbx_strand_id
1 'polypeptide(L)'
;TTLQEVREKESEIELELQPISQMYSILDNYLPNILDKDEQDARSMLGSNWKSLQKDTQERQHTLSKQQVEFKKRLVKTVNEFKTDVVKFRKDYENHGPMVEGIKPRVAVERLRRFKEEYEVRQRKQDIYMIGEDLFGLPHQQYPKLDQTHKELGYLSQLYTLYVDVLDTIKEWTEFSWAEVPDHMEDMTKLVDQFAGRCRKMPRQLREWPAYNELKTTLEDFQGVLPLITLLSSKSIMPRHWNQVMEITKHDLAVDSDNFKLQDLIDAQLHIFKD
;
A
#
# COMPACT_ATOMS: atom_id res chain seq x y z
N THR A 1 -17.39 -10.05 27.35
CA THR A 1 -16.25 -9.58 28.19
C THR A 1 -16.35 -10.26 29.53
N THR A 2 -15.25 -10.44 30.26
CA THR A 2 -15.24 -11.10 31.58
C THR A 2 -16.24 -10.48 32.56
N LEU A 3 -16.39 -9.15 32.57
CA LEU A 3 -17.39 -8.45 33.41
C LEU A 3 -18.85 -8.80 33.02
N GLN A 4 -19.11 -9.05 31.74
CA GLN A 4 -20.43 -9.43 31.26
C GLN A 4 -20.74 -10.90 31.60
N GLU A 5 -19.77 -11.79 31.44
CA GLU A 5 -19.89 -13.20 31.83
C GLU A 5 -20.17 -13.35 33.35
N VAL A 6 -19.47 -12.57 34.18
CA VAL A 6 -19.73 -12.54 35.64
C VAL A 6 -21.15 -12.07 35.94
N ARG A 7 -21.65 -11.06 35.22
CA ARG A 7 -23.02 -10.54 35.41
C ARG A 7 -24.11 -11.50 34.93
N GLU A 8 -23.87 -12.19 33.82
CA GLU A 8 -24.79 -13.21 33.29
C GLU A 8 -24.89 -14.42 34.22
N LYS A 9 -23.76 -14.84 34.80
CA LYS A 9 -23.71 -15.94 35.78
C LYS A 9 -24.04 -15.52 37.21
N GLU A 10 -24.16 -14.23 37.49
CA GLU A 10 -24.42 -13.71 38.83
C GLU A 10 -25.70 -14.32 39.42
N SER A 11 -26.76 -14.35 38.64
CA SER A 11 -28.05 -14.92 39.07
C SER A 11 -28.00 -16.44 39.22
N GLU A 12 -27.27 -17.14 38.35
CA GLU A 12 -27.11 -18.60 38.41
C GLU A 12 -26.33 -19.01 39.67
N ILE A 13 -25.20 -18.34 39.95
CA ILE A 13 -24.36 -18.60 41.12
C ILE A 13 -25.13 -18.26 42.40
N GLU A 14 -25.88 -17.15 42.45
CA GLU A 14 -26.71 -16.80 43.62
C GLU A 14 -27.80 -17.87 43.89
N LEU A 15 -28.39 -18.43 42.83
CA LEU A 15 -29.38 -19.51 42.92
C LEU A 15 -28.77 -20.83 43.42
N GLU A 16 -27.52 -21.14 43.06
CA GLU A 16 -26.82 -22.34 43.53
C GLU A 16 -26.31 -22.20 44.98
N LEU A 17 -25.90 -20.99 45.37
CA LEU A 17 -25.41 -20.70 46.73
C LEU A 17 -26.52 -20.74 47.79
N GLN A 18 -27.77 -20.41 47.41
CA GLN A 18 -28.93 -20.39 48.31
C GLN A 18 -29.20 -21.76 48.97
N PRO A 19 -29.41 -22.85 48.21
CA PRO A 19 -29.61 -24.19 48.78
C PRO A 19 -28.43 -24.64 49.66
N ILE A 20 -27.20 -24.35 49.26
CA ILE A 20 -25.99 -24.71 50.03
C ILE A 20 -26.01 -24.01 51.40
N SER A 21 -26.34 -22.72 51.43
CA SER A 21 -26.48 -21.96 52.68
C SER A 21 -27.60 -22.51 53.57
N GLN A 22 -28.73 -22.91 52.98
CA GLN A 22 -29.85 -23.53 53.70
C GLN A 22 -29.46 -24.91 54.27
N MET A 23 -28.73 -25.73 53.52
CA MET A 23 -28.23 -27.04 53.98
C MET A 23 -27.29 -26.88 55.18
N TYR A 24 -26.33 -25.95 55.14
CA TYR A 24 -25.48 -25.66 56.29
C TYR A 24 -26.28 -25.15 57.49
N SER A 25 -27.34 -24.35 57.27
CA SER A 25 -28.20 -23.88 58.36
C SER A 25 -28.97 -25.04 59.02
N ILE A 26 -29.40 -26.04 58.27
CA ILE A 26 -30.05 -27.25 58.82
C ILE A 26 -29.02 -28.04 59.63
N LEU A 27 -27.80 -28.22 59.11
CA LEU A 27 -26.72 -28.91 59.82
C LEU A 27 -26.39 -28.21 61.15
N ASP A 28 -26.30 -26.88 61.17
CA ASP A 28 -26.06 -26.13 62.41
C ASP A 28 -27.18 -26.32 63.46
N ASN A 29 -28.44 -26.36 63.02
CA ASN A 29 -29.60 -26.44 63.91
C ASN A 29 -29.81 -27.85 64.48
N TYR A 30 -29.55 -28.90 63.70
CA TYR A 30 -29.88 -30.28 64.07
C TYR A 30 -28.66 -31.14 64.39
N LEU A 31 -27.46 -30.76 63.94
CA LEU A 31 -26.22 -31.52 64.02
C LEU A 31 -25.01 -30.61 64.33
N PRO A 32 -25.00 -29.90 65.48
CA PRO A 32 -23.91 -29.00 65.83
C PRO A 32 -22.58 -29.75 65.98
N ASN A 33 -21.49 -29.13 65.51
CA ASN A 33 -20.09 -29.64 65.56
C ASN A 33 -19.78 -30.88 64.70
N ILE A 34 -20.59 -31.18 63.68
CA ILE A 34 -20.29 -32.27 62.71
C ILE A 34 -19.30 -31.85 61.61
N LEU A 35 -19.22 -30.56 61.30
CA LEU A 35 -18.33 -30.03 60.27
C LEU A 35 -16.90 -29.89 60.80
N ASP A 36 -15.92 -30.31 60.00
CA ASP A 36 -14.52 -30.05 60.29
C ASP A 36 -14.16 -28.57 60.10
N LYS A 37 -12.95 -28.21 60.54
CA LYS A 37 -12.48 -26.82 60.50
C LYS A 37 -12.33 -26.30 59.07
N ASP A 38 -11.88 -27.16 58.15
CA ASP A 38 -11.63 -26.78 56.75
C ASP A 38 -12.96 -26.47 56.03
N GLU A 39 -14.01 -27.23 56.30
CA GLU A 39 -15.36 -27.06 55.76
C GLU A 39 -16.06 -25.81 56.34
N GLN A 40 -15.83 -25.51 57.63
CA GLN A 40 -16.31 -24.26 58.24
C GLN A 40 -15.61 -23.02 57.65
N ASP A 41 -14.30 -23.11 57.41
CA ASP A 41 -13.53 -22.06 56.75
C ASP A 41 -14.00 -21.90 55.29
N ALA A 42 -14.20 -23.00 54.54
CA ALA A 42 -14.70 -22.97 53.17
C ALA A 42 -16.09 -22.32 53.07
N ARG A 43 -17.02 -22.68 53.96
CA ARG A 43 -18.36 -22.08 54.05
C ARG A 43 -18.31 -20.57 54.28
N SER A 44 -17.49 -20.12 55.23
CA SER A 44 -17.39 -18.70 55.59
C SER A 44 -16.70 -17.87 54.49
N MET A 45 -15.74 -18.48 53.79
CA MET A 45 -15.05 -17.89 52.65
C MET A 45 -15.93 -17.84 51.38
N LEU A 46 -16.81 -18.81 51.16
CA LEU A 46 -17.66 -18.88 49.96
C LEU A 46 -18.52 -17.61 49.78
N GLY A 47 -19.30 -17.25 50.80
CA GLY A 47 -20.18 -16.08 50.75
C GLY A 47 -19.42 -14.76 50.77
N SER A 48 -18.28 -14.70 51.46
CA SER A 48 -17.45 -13.49 51.51
C SER A 48 -16.68 -13.25 50.19
N ASN A 49 -16.15 -14.31 49.58
CA ASN A 49 -15.50 -14.25 48.27
C ASN A 49 -16.48 -13.87 47.16
N TRP A 50 -17.69 -14.43 47.17
CA TRP A 50 -18.74 -14.07 46.20
C TRP A 50 -19.12 -12.59 46.30
N LYS A 51 -19.40 -12.10 47.51
CA LYS A 51 -19.68 -10.67 47.75
C LYS A 51 -18.51 -9.76 47.38
N SER A 52 -17.28 -10.20 47.64
CA SER A 52 -16.06 -9.46 47.26
C SER A 52 -15.93 -9.37 45.73
N LEU A 53 -16.18 -10.46 45.01
CA LEU A 53 -16.15 -10.52 43.55
C LEU A 53 -17.25 -9.66 42.92
N GLN A 54 -18.48 -9.69 43.46
CA GLN A 54 -19.58 -8.82 43.03
C GLN A 54 -19.20 -7.35 43.22
N LYS A 55 -18.63 -7.00 44.38
CA LYS A 55 -18.19 -5.64 44.67
C LYS A 55 -17.08 -5.16 43.72
N ASP A 56 -16.03 -5.96 43.51
CA ASP A 56 -14.95 -5.60 42.57
C ASP A 56 -15.51 -5.47 41.15
N THR A 57 -16.40 -6.39 40.72
CA THR A 57 -17.05 -6.31 39.40
C THR A 57 -17.85 -5.02 39.23
N GLN A 58 -18.63 -4.60 40.24
CA GLN A 58 -19.38 -3.34 40.21
C GLN A 58 -18.45 -2.12 40.20
N GLU A 59 -17.40 -2.10 41.02
CA GLU A 59 -16.43 -1.01 41.08
C GLU A 59 -15.66 -0.87 39.75
N ARG A 60 -15.26 -2.00 39.15
CA ARG A 60 -14.61 -2.05 37.83
C ARG A 60 -15.55 -1.60 36.72
N GLN A 61 -16.81 -2.05 36.74
CA GLN A 61 -17.82 -1.63 35.77
C GLN A 61 -18.10 -0.12 35.83
N HIS A 62 -18.21 0.42 37.04
CA HIS A 62 -18.42 1.86 37.24
C HIS A 62 -17.19 2.68 36.81
N THR A 63 -15.98 2.21 37.13
CA THR A 63 -14.73 2.84 36.69
C THR A 63 -14.63 2.83 35.16
N LEU A 64 -14.93 1.69 34.54
CA LEU A 64 -14.94 1.54 33.08
C LEU A 64 -15.97 2.47 32.44
N SER A 65 -17.19 2.54 32.99
CA SER A 65 -18.24 3.43 32.47
C SER A 65 -17.83 4.91 32.52
N LYS A 66 -17.18 5.35 33.60
CA LYS A 66 -16.61 6.71 33.68
C LYS A 66 -15.52 6.94 32.62
N GLN A 67 -14.62 5.97 32.45
CA GLN A 67 -13.53 6.08 31.47
C GLN A 67 -14.04 6.02 30.03
N GLN A 68 -15.10 5.28 29.73
CA GLN A 68 -15.72 5.19 28.41
C GLN A 68 -16.14 6.57 27.89
N VAL A 69 -16.68 7.44 28.74
CA VAL A 69 -17.06 8.81 28.34
C VAL A 69 -15.83 9.60 27.88
N GLU A 70 -14.73 9.52 28.62
CA GLU A 70 -13.48 10.20 28.29
C GLU A 70 -12.81 9.60 27.04
N PHE A 71 -12.85 8.27 26.87
CA PHE A 71 -12.36 7.60 25.67
C PHE A 71 -13.17 7.97 24.43
N LYS A 72 -14.50 8.03 24.53
CA LYS A 72 -15.38 8.46 23.45
C LYS A 72 -15.10 9.91 23.05
N LYS A 73 -14.97 10.82 24.02
CA LYS A 73 -14.59 12.22 23.76
C LYS A 73 -13.23 12.32 23.05
N ARG A 74 -12.24 11.55 23.52
CA ARG A 74 -10.91 11.50 22.92
C ARG A 74 -10.96 10.99 21.49
N LEU A 75 -11.71 9.91 21.23
CA LEU A 75 -11.89 9.35 19.90
C LEU A 75 -12.47 10.40 18.94
N VAL A 76 -13.56 11.05 19.31
CA VAL A 76 -14.19 12.11 18.49
C VAL A 76 -13.22 13.24 18.20
N LYS A 77 -12.43 13.67 19.20
CA LYS A 77 -11.39 14.68 19.00
C LYS A 77 -10.33 14.22 18.00
N THR A 78 -9.77 13.02 18.18
CA THR A 78 -8.71 12.48 17.30
C THR A 78 -9.20 12.24 15.88
N VAL A 79 -10.46 11.83 15.69
CA VAL A 79 -11.09 11.67 14.36
C VAL A 79 -11.20 13.02 13.65
N ASN A 80 -11.58 14.09 14.36
CA ASN A 80 -11.64 15.43 13.78
C ASN A 80 -10.25 15.99 13.44
N GLU A 81 -9.24 15.72 14.28
CA GLU A 81 -7.84 16.04 13.97
C GLU A 81 -7.36 15.27 12.74
N PHE A 82 -7.71 14.00 12.62
CA PHE A 82 -7.37 13.16 11.48
C PHE A 82 -7.99 13.65 10.17
N LYS A 83 -9.24 14.13 10.18
CA LYS A 83 -9.85 14.80 9.00
C LYS A 83 -8.99 15.97 8.51
N THR A 84 -8.46 16.76 9.43
CA THR A 84 -7.59 17.90 9.09
C THR A 84 -6.25 17.43 8.55
N ASP A 85 -5.66 16.38 9.14
CA ASP A 85 -4.44 15.75 8.67
C ASP A 85 -4.60 15.18 7.24
N VAL A 86 -5.71 14.50 6.93
CA VAL A 86 -6.00 13.99 5.58
C VAL A 86 -6.07 15.12 4.56
N VAL A 87 -6.68 16.25 4.90
CA VAL A 87 -6.72 17.42 4.00
C VAL A 87 -5.33 18.01 3.79
N LYS A 88 -4.51 18.08 4.85
CA LYS A 88 -3.12 18.56 4.75
C LYS A 88 -2.26 17.63 3.91
N PHE A 89 -2.38 16.32 4.15
CA PHE A 89 -1.70 15.28 3.38
C PHE A 89 -2.04 15.36 1.90
N ARG A 90 -3.33 15.55 1.56
CA ARG A 90 -3.74 15.71 0.16
C ARG A 90 -3.09 16.92 -0.50
N LYS A 91 -3.06 18.07 0.19
CA LYS A 91 -2.39 19.28 -0.32
C LYS A 91 -0.89 19.07 -0.51
N ASP A 92 -0.24 18.35 0.41
CA ASP A 92 1.18 18.04 0.29
C ASP A 92 1.44 17.11 -0.90
N TYR A 93 0.58 16.12 -1.10
CA TYR A 93 0.63 15.20 -2.24
C TYR A 93 0.44 15.92 -3.58
N GLU A 94 -0.46 16.90 -3.66
CA GLU A 94 -0.66 17.70 -4.89
C GLU A 94 0.55 18.59 -5.21
N ASN A 95 1.21 19.16 -4.20
CA ASN A 95 2.33 20.10 -4.39
C ASN A 95 3.71 19.44 -4.49
N HIS A 96 3.91 18.31 -3.82
CA HIS A 96 5.22 17.65 -3.68
C HIS A 96 5.19 16.18 -4.10
N GLY A 97 4.05 15.69 -4.58
CA GLY A 97 3.88 14.32 -5.01
C GLY A 97 4.65 13.95 -6.27
N PRO A 98 4.50 12.70 -6.71
CA PRO A 98 5.08 12.17 -7.94
C PRO A 98 4.42 12.71 -9.22
N MET A 99 3.35 13.51 -9.09
CA MET A 99 2.62 14.13 -10.21
C MET A 99 3.16 15.51 -10.61
N VAL A 100 4.08 16.09 -9.84
CA VAL A 100 4.59 17.44 -10.12
C VAL A 100 5.33 17.43 -11.45
N GLU A 101 4.99 18.37 -12.34
CA GLU A 101 5.59 18.49 -13.66
C GLU A 101 7.09 18.77 -13.61
N GLY A 102 7.84 18.28 -14.60
CA GLY A 102 9.26 18.57 -14.78
C GLY A 102 10.21 17.79 -13.86
N ILE A 103 9.74 16.79 -13.12
CA ILE A 103 10.60 15.91 -12.31
C ILE A 103 11.08 14.70 -13.13
N LYS A 104 12.33 14.28 -12.88
CA LYS A 104 12.86 13.06 -13.51
C LYS A 104 12.11 11.81 -13.01
N PRO A 105 11.94 10.77 -13.85
CA PRO A 105 11.21 9.55 -13.48
C PRO A 105 11.71 8.88 -12.19
N ARG A 106 13.03 8.80 -11.98
CA ARG A 106 13.61 8.25 -10.74
C ARG A 106 13.25 9.06 -9.49
N VAL A 107 13.17 10.38 -9.59
CA VAL A 107 12.75 11.25 -8.48
C VAL A 107 11.26 11.07 -8.20
N ALA A 108 10.45 10.88 -9.24
CA ALA A 108 9.03 10.61 -9.09
C ALA A 108 8.78 9.27 -8.38
N VAL A 109 9.55 8.23 -8.69
CA VAL A 109 9.48 6.92 -8.00
C VAL A 109 9.79 7.08 -6.50
N GLU A 110 10.81 7.85 -6.16
CA GLU A 110 11.16 8.08 -4.76
C GLU A 110 10.08 8.87 -4.00
N ARG A 111 9.52 9.91 -4.64
CA ARG A 111 8.37 10.64 -4.09
C ARG A 111 7.16 9.72 -3.93
N LEU A 112 6.89 8.87 -4.92
CA LEU A 112 5.81 7.89 -4.87
C LEU A 112 5.98 6.94 -3.68
N ARG A 113 7.18 6.41 -3.47
CA ARG A 113 7.51 5.53 -2.33
C ARG A 113 7.22 6.23 -1.01
N ARG A 114 7.73 7.45 -0.83
CA ARG A 114 7.49 8.26 0.36
C ARG A 114 5.99 8.47 0.62
N PHE A 115 5.23 8.90 -0.39
CA PHE A 115 3.80 9.15 -0.22
C PHE A 115 2.98 7.87 0.00
N LYS A 116 3.45 6.72 -0.51
CA LYS A 116 2.86 5.41 -0.21
C LYS A 116 3.04 5.03 1.26
N GLU A 117 4.23 5.21 1.81
CA GLU A 117 4.50 4.97 3.24
C GLU A 117 3.67 5.90 4.14
N GLU A 118 3.63 7.19 3.79
CA GLU A 118 2.82 8.18 4.51
C GLU A 118 1.30 7.89 4.43
N TYR A 119 0.84 7.34 3.31
CA TYR A 119 -0.54 6.88 3.14
C TYR A 119 -0.83 5.67 4.03
N GLU A 120 0.03 4.66 4.07
CA GLU A 120 -0.16 3.45 4.88
C GLU A 120 -0.31 3.77 6.38
N VAL A 121 0.47 4.73 6.89
CA VAL A 121 0.33 5.19 8.27
C VAL A 121 -1.07 5.75 8.54
N ARG A 122 -1.63 6.48 7.58
CA ARG A 122 -2.97 7.07 7.69
C ARG A 122 -4.07 6.05 7.50
N GLN A 123 -3.88 5.08 6.61
CA GLN A 123 -4.79 3.94 6.45
C GLN A 123 -4.92 3.16 7.75
N ARG A 124 -3.79 2.81 8.41
CA ARG A 124 -3.82 2.12 9.71
C ARG A 124 -4.56 2.93 10.78
N LYS A 125 -4.40 4.26 10.79
CA LYS A 125 -5.16 5.14 11.70
C LYS A 125 -6.65 5.11 11.40
N GLN A 126 -7.05 5.17 10.13
CA GLN A 126 -8.44 5.04 9.72
C GLN A 126 -9.04 3.71 10.20
N ASP A 127 -8.34 2.59 10.04
CA ASP A 127 -8.81 1.27 10.49
C ASP A 127 -9.01 1.24 12.01
N ILE A 128 -8.07 1.78 12.79
CA ILE A 128 -8.19 1.89 14.24
C ILE A 128 -9.38 2.78 14.65
N TYR A 129 -9.59 3.90 13.94
CA TYR A 129 -10.71 4.78 14.23
C TYR A 129 -12.05 4.15 13.85
N MET A 130 -12.12 3.38 12.76
CA MET A 130 -13.31 2.63 12.39
C MET A 130 -13.70 1.62 13.47
N ILE A 131 -12.73 0.86 13.99
CA ILE A 131 -12.94 -0.06 15.12
C ILE A 131 -13.40 0.69 16.37
N GLY A 132 -12.82 1.87 16.63
CA GLY A 132 -13.23 2.72 17.74
C GLY A 132 -14.66 3.25 17.58
N GLU A 133 -15.02 3.66 16.37
CA GLU A 133 -16.37 4.15 16.03
C GLU A 133 -17.39 3.03 16.22
N ASP A 134 -17.10 1.81 15.75
CA ASP A 134 -17.92 0.61 16.00
C ASP A 134 -18.10 0.34 17.49
N LEU A 135 -16.99 0.33 18.25
CA LEU A 135 -17.00 0.05 19.68
C LEU A 135 -17.91 1.01 20.46
N PHE A 136 -18.02 2.26 20.03
CA PHE A 136 -18.85 3.29 20.67
C PHE A 136 -20.19 3.55 19.96
N GLY A 137 -20.54 2.78 18.92
CA GLY A 137 -21.76 2.94 18.13
C GLY A 137 -21.85 4.31 17.43
N LEU A 138 -20.71 4.84 16.98
CA LEU A 138 -20.62 6.11 16.26
C LEU A 138 -20.72 5.87 14.75
N PRO A 139 -21.28 6.83 13.98
CA PRO A 139 -21.33 6.71 12.53
C PRO A 139 -19.93 6.81 11.93
N HIS A 140 -19.62 5.89 11.02
CA HIS A 140 -18.34 5.87 10.33
C HIS A 140 -18.06 7.15 9.56
N GLN A 141 -16.89 7.73 9.80
CA GLN A 141 -16.45 8.87 9.02
C GLN A 141 -15.81 8.43 7.72
N GLN A 142 -16.16 9.11 6.63
CA GLN A 142 -15.56 8.89 5.32
C GLN A 142 -14.45 9.91 5.04
N TYR A 143 -13.44 9.48 4.28
CA TYR A 143 -12.28 10.29 3.92
C TYR A 143 -12.06 10.30 2.40
N PRO A 144 -12.93 10.94 1.60
CA PRO A 144 -12.88 10.84 0.14
C PRO A 144 -11.53 11.25 -0.48
N LYS A 145 -10.84 12.23 0.12
CA LYS A 145 -9.50 12.68 -0.31
C LYS A 145 -8.42 11.62 -0.08
N LEU A 146 -8.56 10.82 0.98
CA LEU A 146 -7.63 9.73 1.28
C LEU A 146 -7.85 8.59 0.28
N ASP A 147 -9.11 8.23 0.01
CA ASP A 147 -9.49 7.22 -0.99
C ASP A 147 -9.05 7.60 -2.41
N GLN A 148 -9.19 8.90 -2.76
CA GLN A 148 -8.70 9.43 -4.02
C GLN A 148 -7.18 9.26 -4.13
N THR A 149 -6.45 9.65 -3.08
CA THR A 149 -4.99 9.52 -3.05
C THR A 149 -4.56 8.06 -3.16
N HIS A 150 -5.28 7.13 -2.53
CA HIS A 150 -5.00 5.70 -2.65
C HIS A 150 -5.07 5.20 -4.10
N LYS A 151 -6.14 5.55 -4.81
CA LYS A 151 -6.33 5.16 -6.22
C LYS A 151 -5.23 5.74 -7.10
N GLU A 152 -4.94 7.02 -6.92
CA GLU A 152 -3.90 7.72 -7.66
C GLU A 152 -2.50 7.12 -7.41
N LEU A 153 -2.15 6.81 -6.15
CA LEU A 153 -0.91 6.10 -5.81
C LEU A 153 -0.82 4.72 -6.51
N GLY A 154 -1.94 3.99 -6.57
CA GLY A 154 -2.00 2.70 -7.26
C GLY A 154 -1.75 2.81 -8.77
N TYR A 155 -2.37 3.80 -9.42
CA TYR A 155 -2.16 4.07 -10.84
C TYR A 155 -0.71 4.50 -11.12
N LEU A 156 -0.18 5.40 -10.29
CA LEU A 156 1.18 5.89 -10.39
C LEU A 156 2.25 4.83 -10.21
N SER A 157 2.01 3.88 -9.31
CA SER A 157 2.91 2.74 -9.13
C SER A 157 3.03 1.94 -10.42
N GLN A 158 1.93 1.71 -11.14
CA GLN A 158 1.98 0.99 -12.41
C GLN A 158 2.72 1.79 -13.47
N LEU A 159 2.49 3.10 -13.56
CA LEU A 159 3.13 3.98 -14.53
C LEU A 159 4.64 4.04 -14.32
N TYR A 160 5.09 4.43 -13.12
CA TYR A 160 6.51 4.65 -12.86
C TYR A 160 7.31 3.35 -12.75
N THR A 161 6.70 2.23 -12.35
CA THR A 161 7.36 0.92 -12.49
C THR A 161 7.63 0.61 -13.95
N LEU A 162 6.63 0.71 -14.85
CA LEU A 162 6.87 0.49 -16.28
C LEU A 162 7.88 1.48 -16.85
N TYR A 163 7.83 2.73 -16.42
CA TYR A 163 8.75 3.75 -16.90
C TYR A 163 10.20 3.41 -16.51
N VAL A 164 10.45 3.04 -15.24
CA VAL A 164 11.80 2.60 -14.83
C VAL A 164 12.23 1.35 -15.58
N ASP A 165 11.35 0.35 -15.72
CA ASP A 165 11.63 -0.87 -16.50
C ASP A 165 12.12 -0.49 -17.91
N VAL A 166 11.39 0.38 -18.60
CA VAL A 166 11.72 0.84 -19.96
C VAL A 166 13.05 1.60 -20.00
N LEU A 167 13.30 2.51 -19.07
CA LEU A 167 14.55 3.28 -19.03
C LEU A 167 15.77 2.42 -18.73
N ASP A 168 15.64 1.47 -17.81
CA ASP A 168 16.73 0.56 -17.45
C ASP A 168 17.03 -0.40 -18.61
N THR A 169 16.01 -0.94 -19.26
CA THR A 169 16.17 -1.78 -20.45
C THR A 169 16.78 -1.01 -21.63
N ILE A 170 16.32 0.21 -21.92
CA ILE A 170 16.92 1.02 -22.99
C ILE A 170 18.39 1.32 -22.68
N LYS A 171 18.69 1.64 -21.42
CA LYS A 171 20.07 1.89 -21.00
C LYS A 171 20.96 0.66 -21.21
N GLU A 172 20.47 -0.52 -20.86
CA GLU A 172 21.19 -1.78 -21.13
C GLU A 172 21.47 -1.95 -22.62
N TRP A 173 20.47 -1.72 -23.48
CA TRP A 173 20.63 -1.82 -24.93
C TRP A 173 21.62 -0.81 -25.51
N THR A 174 21.66 0.41 -24.98
CA THR A 174 22.62 1.43 -25.43
C THR A 174 24.08 1.03 -25.17
N GLU A 175 24.32 0.10 -24.25
CA GLU A 175 25.66 -0.37 -23.93
C GLU A 175 26.14 -1.50 -24.87
N PHE A 176 25.24 -2.12 -25.65
CA PHE A 176 25.58 -3.20 -26.58
C PHE A 176 26.48 -2.73 -27.73
N SER A 177 27.50 -3.55 -28.04
CA SER A 177 28.29 -3.35 -29.25
C SER A 177 27.42 -3.59 -30.48
N TRP A 178 27.61 -2.80 -31.54
CA TRP A 178 26.85 -2.96 -32.78
C TRP A 178 26.94 -4.38 -33.37
N ALA A 179 28.07 -5.06 -33.18
CA ALA A 179 28.26 -6.43 -33.63
C ALA A 179 27.33 -7.45 -32.95
N GLU A 180 26.89 -7.16 -31.71
CA GLU A 180 26.04 -8.03 -30.88
C GLU A 180 24.55 -7.72 -31.05
N VAL A 181 24.21 -6.51 -31.50
CA VAL A 181 22.82 -6.07 -31.72
C VAL A 181 21.97 -7.05 -32.54
N PRO A 182 22.44 -7.62 -33.68
CA PRO A 182 21.64 -8.55 -34.48
C PRO A 182 21.12 -9.75 -33.68
N ASP A 183 21.90 -10.26 -32.72
CA ASP A 183 21.56 -11.45 -31.93
C ASP A 183 20.46 -11.15 -30.90
N HIS A 184 20.29 -9.87 -30.52
CA HIS A 184 19.30 -9.42 -29.54
C HIS A 184 18.03 -8.82 -30.15
N MET A 185 17.97 -8.64 -31.48
CA MET A 185 16.87 -7.93 -32.14
C MET A 185 15.48 -8.55 -31.92
N GLU A 186 15.39 -9.89 -31.91
CA GLU A 186 14.11 -10.58 -31.69
C GLU A 186 13.57 -10.31 -30.27
N ASP A 187 14.46 -10.37 -29.27
CA ASP A 187 14.10 -10.15 -27.87
C ASP A 187 13.78 -8.68 -27.60
N MET A 188 14.54 -7.75 -28.19
CA MET A 188 14.25 -6.32 -28.12
C MET A 188 12.86 -6.00 -28.68
N THR A 189 12.53 -6.55 -29.85
CA THR A 189 11.22 -6.36 -30.49
C THR A 189 10.09 -6.89 -29.61
N LYS A 190 10.22 -8.12 -29.10
CA LYS A 190 9.24 -8.71 -28.18
C LYS A 190 9.07 -7.87 -26.92
N LEU A 191 10.16 -7.37 -26.35
CA LEU A 191 10.13 -6.63 -25.09
C LEU A 191 9.49 -5.25 -25.25
N VAL A 192 9.81 -4.51 -26.32
CA VAL A 192 9.14 -3.24 -26.65
C VAL A 192 7.64 -3.46 -26.87
N ASP A 193 7.23 -4.51 -27.59
CA ASP A 193 5.82 -4.83 -27.80
C ASP A 193 5.10 -5.18 -26.49
N GLN A 194 5.77 -5.89 -25.58
CA GLN A 194 5.26 -6.15 -24.23
C GLN A 194 5.08 -4.86 -23.43
N PHE A 195 6.05 -3.95 -23.45
CA PHE A 195 5.97 -2.65 -22.79
C PHE A 195 4.85 -1.78 -23.38
N ALA A 196 4.74 -1.71 -24.70
CA ALA A 196 3.64 -1.03 -25.39
C ALA A 196 2.28 -1.63 -25.01
N GLY A 197 2.20 -2.96 -24.92
CA GLY A 197 1.01 -3.68 -24.44
C GLY A 197 0.63 -3.30 -23.01
N ARG A 198 1.61 -3.26 -22.09
CA ARG A 198 1.41 -2.81 -20.69
C ARG A 198 0.95 -1.35 -20.65
N CYS A 199 1.59 -0.46 -21.41
CA CYS A 199 1.24 0.96 -21.52
C CYS A 199 -0.19 1.18 -22.04
N ARG A 200 -0.64 0.41 -23.05
CA ARG A 200 -2.01 0.49 -23.60
C ARG A 200 -3.09 0.04 -22.61
N LYS A 201 -2.79 -0.96 -21.77
CA LYS A 201 -3.70 -1.51 -20.74
C LYS A 201 -3.87 -0.59 -19.54
N MET A 202 -3.07 0.47 -19.41
CA MET A 202 -3.20 1.41 -18.30
C MET A 202 -4.55 2.15 -18.29
N PRO A 203 -5.08 2.49 -17.10
CA PRO A 203 -6.33 3.24 -16.96
C PRO A 203 -6.33 4.56 -17.72
N ARG A 204 -7.51 4.98 -18.20
CA ARG A 204 -7.68 6.22 -18.98
C ARG A 204 -7.23 7.46 -18.21
N GLN A 205 -7.39 7.45 -16.88
CA GLN A 205 -7.01 8.53 -15.99
C GLN A 205 -5.52 8.88 -16.10
N LEU A 206 -4.65 7.90 -16.40
CA LEU A 206 -3.22 8.14 -16.60
C LEU A 206 -2.88 8.76 -17.96
N ARG A 207 -3.78 8.69 -18.94
CA ARG A 207 -3.49 9.16 -20.32
C ARG A 207 -3.41 10.67 -20.45
N GLU A 208 -4.02 11.38 -19.51
CA GLU A 208 -3.95 12.84 -19.44
C GLU A 208 -2.58 13.30 -18.91
N TRP A 209 -1.72 12.39 -18.47
CA TRP A 209 -0.54 12.74 -17.70
C TRP A 209 0.69 12.88 -18.60
N PRO A 210 1.52 13.91 -18.39
CA PRO A 210 2.73 14.12 -19.20
C PRO A 210 3.66 12.91 -19.22
N ALA A 211 3.92 12.29 -18.07
CA ALA A 211 4.79 11.12 -17.95
C ALA A 211 4.27 9.89 -18.71
N TYR A 212 2.94 9.74 -18.83
CA TYR A 212 2.35 8.67 -19.65
C TYR A 212 2.61 8.94 -21.14
N ASN A 213 2.39 10.18 -21.59
CA ASN A 213 2.61 10.56 -22.98
C ASN A 213 4.08 10.46 -23.36
N GLU A 214 5.00 10.88 -22.50
CA GLU A 214 6.45 10.74 -22.70
C GLU A 214 6.86 9.27 -22.84
N LEU A 215 6.39 8.40 -21.92
CA LEU A 215 6.65 6.96 -21.99
C LEU A 215 6.06 6.35 -23.27
N LYS A 216 4.84 6.75 -23.64
CA LYS A 216 4.17 6.25 -24.85
C LYS A 216 4.94 6.66 -26.10
N THR A 217 5.32 7.92 -26.23
CA THR A 217 6.11 8.42 -27.36
C THR A 217 7.45 7.70 -27.44
N THR A 218 8.15 7.54 -26.31
CA THR A 218 9.40 6.77 -26.26
C THR A 218 9.20 5.35 -26.82
N LEU A 219 8.15 4.64 -26.40
CA LEU A 219 7.86 3.29 -26.90
C LEU A 219 7.51 3.28 -28.40
N GLU A 220 6.74 4.26 -28.88
CA GLU A 220 6.40 4.39 -30.31
C GLU A 220 7.64 4.68 -31.16
N ASP A 221 8.55 5.53 -30.68
CA ASP A 221 9.82 5.83 -31.33
C ASP A 221 10.67 4.56 -31.44
N PHE A 222 10.83 3.79 -30.35
CA PHE A 222 11.55 2.51 -30.37
C PHE A 222 10.90 1.48 -31.31
N GLN A 223 9.56 1.37 -31.33
CA GLN A 223 8.86 0.51 -32.31
C GLN A 223 9.12 0.96 -33.76
N GLY A 224 9.35 2.26 -33.98
CA GLY A 224 9.73 2.81 -35.28
C GLY A 224 11.18 2.52 -35.67
N VAL A 225 12.12 2.62 -34.73
CA VAL A 225 13.55 2.43 -34.97
C VAL A 225 13.94 0.95 -35.11
N LEU A 226 13.32 0.03 -34.35
CA LEU A 226 13.72 -1.38 -34.34
C LEU A 226 13.76 -2.04 -35.74
N PRO A 227 12.75 -1.88 -36.62
CA PRO A 227 12.84 -2.40 -37.99
C PRO A 227 13.99 -1.81 -38.80
N LEU A 228 14.31 -0.52 -38.60
CA LEU A 228 15.43 0.14 -39.26
C LEU A 228 16.76 -0.43 -38.78
N ILE A 229 16.90 -0.67 -37.48
CA ILE A 229 18.08 -1.34 -36.92
C ILE A 229 18.24 -2.73 -37.54
N THR A 230 17.17 -3.53 -37.64
CA THR A 230 17.21 -4.86 -38.27
C THR A 230 17.69 -4.81 -39.72
N LEU A 231 17.29 -3.79 -40.47
CA LEU A 231 17.71 -3.61 -41.86
C LEU A 231 19.18 -3.20 -41.92
N LEU A 232 19.60 -2.26 -41.07
CA LEU A 232 20.98 -1.76 -40.99
C LEU A 232 21.95 -2.83 -40.50
N SER A 233 21.48 -3.79 -39.70
CA SER A 233 22.27 -4.90 -39.18
C SER A 233 22.42 -6.07 -40.17
N SER A 234 21.81 -5.97 -41.36
CA SER A 234 21.90 -6.99 -42.41
C SER A 234 23.27 -7.02 -43.08
N LYS A 235 23.76 -8.22 -43.41
CA LYS A 235 25.01 -8.43 -44.17
C LYS A 235 25.01 -7.80 -45.57
N SER A 236 23.84 -7.42 -46.08
CA SER A 236 23.69 -6.72 -47.36
C SER A 236 24.04 -5.22 -47.28
N ILE A 237 24.18 -4.68 -46.06
CA ILE A 237 24.56 -3.29 -45.85
C ILE A 237 26.07 -3.13 -46.08
N MET A 238 26.42 -2.14 -46.90
CA MET A 238 27.80 -1.83 -47.31
C MET A 238 28.12 -0.38 -46.91
N PRO A 239 29.41 0.02 -46.86
CA PRO A 239 29.81 1.37 -46.43
C PRO A 239 29.08 2.50 -47.18
N ARG A 240 28.77 2.33 -48.46
CA ARG A 240 27.98 3.32 -49.24
C ARG A 240 26.58 3.58 -48.66
N HIS A 241 25.94 2.60 -48.04
CA HIS A 241 24.62 2.77 -47.44
C HIS A 241 24.74 3.52 -46.11
N TRP A 242 25.79 3.25 -45.32
CA TRP A 242 26.08 4.03 -44.12
C TRP A 242 26.38 5.50 -44.44
N ASN A 243 27.09 5.78 -45.53
CA ASN A 243 27.28 7.16 -46.01
C ASN A 243 25.95 7.86 -46.32
N GLN A 244 24.99 7.16 -46.95
CA GLN A 244 23.66 7.71 -47.21
C GLN A 244 22.88 7.95 -45.93
N VAL A 245 22.97 7.03 -44.95
CA VAL A 245 22.34 7.22 -43.63
C VAL A 245 22.93 8.46 -42.95
N MET A 246 24.26 8.62 -42.90
CA MET A 246 24.92 9.77 -42.31
C MET A 246 24.55 11.09 -43.01
N GLU A 247 24.37 11.07 -44.34
CA GLU A 247 23.94 12.24 -45.11
C GLU A 247 22.50 12.67 -44.76
N ILE A 248 21.60 11.70 -44.58
CA ILE A 248 20.18 11.94 -44.24
C ILE A 248 20.04 12.37 -42.78
N THR A 249 20.67 11.65 -41.85
CA THR A 249 20.58 11.92 -40.40
C THR A 249 21.46 13.09 -39.97
N LYS A 250 22.41 13.50 -40.80
CA LYS A 250 23.47 14.49 -40.49
C LYS A 250 24.26 14.13 -39.24
N HIS A 251 24.38 12.83 -38.96
CA HIS A 251 25.13 12.30 -37.84
C HIS A 251 26.35 11.52 -38.36
N ASP A 252 27.51 11.73 -37.74
CA ASP A 252 28.73 10.98 -38.08
C ASP A 252 28.71 9.64 -37.32
N LEU A 253 28.60 8.54 -38.06
CA LEU A 253 28.51 7.19 -37.52
C LEU A 253 29.83 6.47 -37.80
N ALA A 254 30.64 6.27 -36.75
CA ALA A 254 31.92 5.57 -36.84
C ALA A 254 31.73 4.03 -36.88
N VAL A 255 31.00 3.53 -37.89
CA VAL A 255 30.56 2.12 -37.98
C VAL A 255 31.73 1.13 -38.01
N ASP A 256 32.88 1.53 -38.54
CA ASP A 256 34.10 0.71 -38.60
C ASP A 256 34.88 0.69 -37.27
N SER A 257 34.43 1.41 -36.24
CA SER A 257 35.05 1.43 -34.93
C SER A 257 34.54 0.28 -34.05
N ASP A 258 35.45 -0.41 -33.36
CA ASP A 258 35.10 -1.38 -32.31
C ASP A 258 34.29 -0.76 -31.16
N ASN A 259 34.28 0.57 -31.05
CA ASN A 259 33.50 1.32 -30.06
C ASN A 259 32.09 1.69 -30.53
N PHE A 260 31.69 1.31 -31.75
CA PHE A 260 30.37 1.64 -32.28
C PHE A 260 29.28 0.87 -31.54
N LYS A 261 28.35 1.60 -30.95
CA LYS A 261 27.29 1.06 -30.09
C LYS A 261 25.92 1.35 -30.66
N LEU A 262 24.93 0.62 -30.17
CA LEU A 262 23.54 0.93 -30.49
C LEU A 262 23.16 2.38 -30.10
N GLN A 263 23.77 2.92 -29.03
CA GLN A 263 23.53 4.29 -28.61
C GLN A 263 23.74 5.31 -29.75
N ASP A 264 24.80 5.14 -30.55
CA ASP A 264 25.14 6.08 -31.63
C ASP A 264 24.04 6.16 -32.70
N LEU A 265 23.31 5.06 -32.90
CA LEU A 265 22.16 4.99 -33.82
C LEU A 265 20.87 5.52 -33.22
N ILE A 266 20.68 5.35 -31.91
CA ILE A 266 19.55 5.93 -31.19
C ILE A 266 19.69 7.46 -31.18
N ASP A 267 20.90 7.97 -30.95
CA ASP A 267 21.22 9.39 -30.93
C ASP A 267 21.05 10.05 -32.32
N ALA A 268 21.21 9.28 -33.40
CA ALA A 268 20.91 9.70 -34.77
C ALA A 268 19.40 9.82 -35.08
N GLN A 269 18.52 9.48 -34.13
CA GLN A 269 17.06 9.66 -34.21
C GLN A 269 16.43 9.09 -35.50
N LEU A 270 16.81 7.86 -35.86
CA LEU A 270 16.37 7.20 -37.10
C LEU A 270 14.84 7.13 -37.27
N HIS A 271 14.06 7.19 -36.19
CA HIS A 271 12.59 7.20 -36.24
C HIS A 271 12.02 8.40 -36.99
N ILE A 272 12.75 9.51 -37.10
CA ILE A 272 12.33 10.73 -37.79
C ILE A 272 12.44 10.57 -39.31
N PHE A 273 13.30 9.68 -39.80
CA PHE A 273 13.65 9.50 -41.21
C PHE A 273 13.16 8.14 -41.74
N LYS A 274 11.95 7.75 -41.33
CA LYS A 274 11.39 6.41 -41.59
C LYS A 274 10.96 6.18 -43.06
N ASP A 275 10.79 7.25 -43.83
CA ASP A 275 10.42 7.27 -45.26
C ASP A 275 11.65 7.38 -46.17
#